data_AF-A0A0P4WC25-F1
#
_entry.id   AF-A0A0P4WC25-F1
#
_cell.length_a   1.000
_cell.length_b   1.000
_cell.length_c   1.000
_cell.angle_alpha   90.00
_cell.angle_beta   90.00
_cell.angle_gamma   90.00
#
_symmetry.space_group_name_H-M   'P 1'
#
loop_
_entity.id
_entity.type
_entity.pdbx_description
1 polymer ?
#
loop_
_entity_poly.entity_id
_entity_poly.type
_entity_poly.pdbx_seq_one_letter_code
_entity_poly.pdbx_strand_id
1 'polypeptide(L)'
;MVVGSIGGTAYLWVQWYLHDQKLKEEREKGAEFLDGLETFVRNLMIGAIVATIFTLLLLALLIAMRNRIRLVIALFKEAGKAVAAMPLLMFQPLWTCLWLCVVGIVWVTGFALILTAGEPRKKNDGVIFVTMPFIEHMRWYHVFAFLWVTQFILACQDVTIAGAVAQWYFTRSGLHQDIKVS
;
A
#
# COMPACT_ATOMS: atom_id res chain seq x y z
N MET A 1 -7.13 4.48 22.09
CA MET A 1 -6.98 3.39 21.10
C MET A 1 -6.96 2.00 21.74
N VAL A 2 -6.14 1.74 22.78
CA VAL A 2 -6.18 0.47 23.54
C VAL A 2 -7.55 0.20 24.21
N VAL A 3 -8.19 1.23 24.76
CA VAL A 3 -9.55 1.15 25.34
C VAL A 3 -10.61 0.77 24.30
N GLY A 4 -10.42 1.15 23.03
CA GLY A 4 -11.33 0.81 21.94
C GLY A 4 -11.27 -0.67 21.56
N SER A 5 -10.09 -1.29 21.64
CA SER A 5 -9.93 -2.72 21.36
C SER A 5 -10.54 -3.59 22.47
N ILE A 6 -10.43 -3.15 23.72
CA ILE A 6 -11.07 -3.82 24.86
C ILE A 6 -12.60 -3.71 24.74
N GLY A 7 -13.11 -2.55 24.33
CA GLY A 7 -14.53 -2.33 24.06
C GLY A 7 -15.07 -3.17 22.90
N GLY A 8 -14.31 -3.31 21.80
CA GLY A 8 -14.70 -4.13 20.64
C GLY A 8 -14.81 -5.62 20.98
N THR A 9 -13.85 -6.14 21.76
CA THR A 9 -13.90 -7.53 22.23
C THR A 9 -15.08 -7.74 23.19
N ALA A 10 -15.31 -6.83 24.14
CA ALA A 10 -16.46 -6.91 25.04
C ALA A 10 -17.80 -6.86 24.28
N TYR A 11 -17.91 -6.03 23.24
CA TYR A 11 -19.10 -5.92 22.42
C TYR A 11 -19.45 -7.21 21.68
N LEU A 12 -18.46 -7.90 21.09
CA LEU A 12 -18.66 -9.18 20.41
C LEU A 12 -19.11 -10.29 21.36
N TRP A 13 -18.57 -10.32 22.59
CA TRP A 13 -19.00 -11.25 23.63
C TRP A 13 -20.42 -10.98 24.13
N VAL A 14 -20.80 -9.71 24.28
CA VAL A 14 -22.17 -9.31 24.65
C VAL A 14 -23.17 -9.71 23.56
N GLN A 15 -22.82 -9.51 22.28
CA GLN A 15 -23.66 -9.90 21.15
C GLN A 15 -23.87 -11.41 21.09
N TRP A 16 -22.81 -12.20 21.28
CA TRP A 16 -22.92 -13.66 21.34
C TRP A 16 -23.81 -14.11 22.52
N TYR A 17 -23.62 -13.52 23.70
CA TYR A 17 -24.40 -13.84 24.90
C TYR A 17 -25.90 -13.58 24.74
N LEU A 18 -26.29 -12.47 24.10
CA LEU A 18 -27.69 -12.15 23.83
C LEU A 18 -28.34 -13.11 22.83
N HIS A 19 -27.61 -13.54 21.80
CA HIS A 19 -28.10 -14.51 20.83
C HIS A 19 -28.18 -15.93 21.40
N ASP A 20 -27.25 -16.31 22.29
CA ASP A 20 -27.29 -17.57 23.03
C ASP A 20 -28.49 -17.65 24.00
N GLN A 21 -28.86 -16.54 24.65
CA GLN A 21 -30.07 -16.50 25.47
C GLN A 21 -31.36 -16.71 24.66
N LYS A 22 -31.46 -16.06 23.49
CA LYS A 22 -32.62 -16.25 22.59
C LYS A 22 -32.72 -17.69 22.09
N LEU A 23 -31.60 -18.33 21.78
CA LEU A 23 -31.56 -19.75 21.41
C LEU A 23 -32.16 -20.62 22.52
N LYS A 24 -31.79 -20.38 23.78
CA LYS A 24 -32.28 -21.14 24.94
C LYS A 24 -33.79 -20.99 25.13
N GLU A 25 -34.30 -19.76 24.97
CA GLU A 25 -35.72 -19.46 25.08
C GLU A 25 -36.55 -20.10 23.96
N GLU A 26 -36.08 -20.02 22.72
CA GLU A 26 -36.74 -20.68 21.58
C GLU A 26 -36.69 -22.21 21.71
N ARG A 27 -35.57 -22.75 22.21
CA ARG A 27 -35.38 -24.19 22.46
C ARG A 27 -36.36 -24.73 23.49
N GLU A 28 -36.66 -23.94 24.51
CA GLU A 28 -37.67 -24.26 25.52
C GLU A 28 -39.11 -24.19 24.97
N LYS A 29 -39.37 -23.26 24.04
CA LYS A 29 -40.67 -23.12 23.36
C LYS A 29 -40.94 -24.19 22.29
N GLY A 30 -39.96 -25.04 21.96
CA GLY A 30 -40.09 -26.06 20.93
C GLY A 30 -40.35 -25.47 19.54
N ALA A 31 -39.73 -24.33 19.23
CA ALA A 31 -39.92 -23.65 17.95
C ALA A 31 -39.52 -24.54 16.76
N GLU A 32 -40.22 -24.41 15.63
CA GLU A 32 -39.93 -25.18 14.41
C GLU A 32 -38.58 -24.77 13.77
N PHE A 33 -38.09 -23.56 14.06
CA PHE A 33 -36.88 -22.97 13.48
C PHE A 33 -35.62 -23.08 14.37
N LEU A 34 -35.51 -24.11 15.22
CA LEU A 34 -34.36 -24.23 16.14
C LEU A 34 -33.05 -24.59 15.46
N ASP A 35 -33.09 -25.48 14.48
CA ASP A 35 -31.89 -25.97 13.78
C ASP A 35 -31.14 -24.84 13.03
N GLY A 36 -31.90 -23.89 12.48
CA GLY A 36 -31.37 -22.68 11.84
C GLY A 36 -30.71 -21.72 12.83
N LEU A 37 -31.32 -21.49 13.99
CA LEU A 37 -30.78 -20.67 15.08
C LEU A 37 -29.52 -21.30 15.69
N GLU A 38 -29.49 -22.62 15.90
CA GLU A 38 -28.30 -23.32 16.42
C GLU A 38 -27.11 -23.19 15.47
N THR A 39 -27.34 -23.33 14.17
CA THR A 39 -26.29 -23.17 13.16
C THR A 39 -25.82 -21.72 13.04
N PHE A 40 -26.73 -20.75 13.15
CA PHE A 40 -26.39 -19.33 13.17
C PHE A 40 -25.54 -18.95 14.40
N VAL A 41 -25.95 -19.38 15.60
CA VAL A 41 -25.21 -19.12 16.85
C VAL A 41 -23.84 -19.81 16.83
N ARG A 42 -23.75 -21.03 16.30
CA ARG A 42 -22.48 -21.76 16.13
C ARG A 42 -21.54 -21.04 15.16
N ASN A 43 -22.04 -20.56 14.03
CA ASN A 43 -21.24 -19.82 13.05
C ASN A 43 -20.77 -18.47 13.62
N LEU A 44 -21.62 -17.77 14.36
CA LEU A 44 -21.25 -16.55 15.07
C LEU A 44 -20.16 -16.80 16.12
N MET A 45 -20.27 -17.91 16.86
CA MET A 45 -19.26 -18.29 17.86
C MET A 45 -17.90 -18.53 17.22
N ILE A 46 -17.85 -19.27 16.10
CA ILE A 46 -16.62 -19.50 15.34
C ILE A 46 -16.06 -18.17 14.82
N GLY A 47 -16.91 -17.30 14.26
CA GLY A 47 -16.51 -15.97 13.80
C GLY A 47 -15.92 -15.09 14.91
N ALA A 48 -16.53 -15.11 16.10
CA ALA A 48 -16.03 -14.37 17.26
C ALA A 48 -14.68 -14.91 17.76
N ILE A 49 -14.49 -16.24 17.78
CA ILE A 49 -13.21 -16.86 18.15
C ILE A 49 -12.12 -16.45 17.16
N VAL A 50 -12.37 -16.52 15.85
CA VAL A 50 -11.38 -16.09 14.84
C VAL A 50 -11.08 -14.59 14.95
N ALA A 51 -12.10 -13.76 15.13
CA ALA A 51 -11.94 -12.32 15.30
C ALA A 51 -11.12 -11.97 16.56
N THR A 52 -11.32 -12.69 17.66
CA THR A 52 -10.53 -12.48 18.89
C THR A 52 -9.07 -12.89 18.73
N ILE A 53 -8.79 -14.02 18.07
CA ILE A 53 -7.41 -14.44 17.78
C ILE A 53 -6.72 -13.41 16.89
N PHE A 54 -7.37 -12.96 15.82
CA PHE A 54 -6.83 -11.92 14.94
C PHE A 54 -6.59 -10.60 15.67
N THR A 55 -7.52 -10.18 16.52
CA THR A 55 -7.39 -8.99 17.37
C THR A 55 -6.22 -9.12 18.33
N LEU A 56 -6.05 -10.28 18.97
CA LEU A 56 -4.93 -10.56 19.88
C LEU A 56 -3.59 -10.57 19.14
N LEU A 57 -3.51 -11.09 17.92
CA LEU A 57 -2.31 -11.05 17.10
C LEU A 57 -1.94 -9.61 16.73
N LEU A 58 -2.89 -8.81 16.23
CA LEU A 58 -2.66 -7.40 15.96
C LEU A 58 -2.25 -6.64 17.22
N LEU A 59 -2.90 -6.93 18.35
CA LEU A 59 -2.61 -6.28 19.63
C LEU A 59 -1.24 -6.70 20.17
N ALA A 60 -0.84 -7.96 20.04
CA ALA A 60 0.50 -8.44 20.38
C ALA A 60 1.58 -7.77 19.51
N LEU A 61 1.33 -7.60 18.20
CA LEU A 61 2.21 -6.83 17.30
C LEU A 61 2.31 -5.37 17.74
N LEU A 62 1.19 -4.72 18.04
CA LEU A 62 1.15 -3.33 18.51
C LEU A 62 1.84 -3.16 19.88
N ILE A 63 1.69 -4.13 20.79
CA ILE A 63 2.34 -4.11 22.12
C ILE A 63 3.83 -4.38 22.01
N ALA A 64 4.26 -5.41 21.27
CA ALA A 64 5.67 -5.72 21.05
C ALA A 64 6.39 -4.54 20.39
N MET A 65 5.72 -3.87 19.46
CA MET A 65 6.25 -2.69 18.79
C MET A 65 5.94 -1.38 19.52
N ARG A 66 5.29 -1.35 20.68
CA ARG A 66 4.88 -0.08 21.33
C ARG A 66 6.04 0.91 21.54
N ASN A 67 7.23 0.39 21.80
CA ASN A 67 8.45 1.19 21.94
C ASN A 67 8.97 1.68 20.58
N ARG A 68 8.83 0.87 19.53
CA ARG A 68 9.13 1.23 18.14
C ARG A 68 8.09 2.22 17.58
N ILE A 69 6.82 2.11 17.95
CA ILE A 69 5.72 2.99 17.51
C ILE A 69 5.95 4.42 18.02
N ARG A 70 6.39 4.61 19.27
CA ARG A 70 6.75 5.95 19.79
C ARG A 70 7.90 6.56 18.97
N LEU A 71 8.90 5.76 18.64
CA LEU A 71 10.03 6.19 17.81
C LEU A 71 9.58 6.53 16.40
N VAL A 72 8.74 5.70 15.78
CA VAL A 72 8.19 5.91 14.43
C VAL A 72 7.28 7.15 14.38
N ILE A 73 6.41 7.37 15.37
CA ILE A 73 5.59 8.59 15.46
C ILE A 73 6.47 9.82 15.67
N ALA A 74 7.51 9.73 16.50
CA ALA A 74 8.47 10.81 16.66
C ALA A 74 9.24 11.08 15.35
N LEU A 75 9.65 10.04 14.64
CA LEU A 75 10.29 10.14 13.33
C LEU A 75 9.33 10.73 12.29
N PHE A 76 8.05 10.35 12.25
CA PHE A 76 7.06 10.95 11.36
C PHE A 76 6.75 12.40 11.72
N LYS A 77 6.73 12.74 13.01
CA LYS A 77 6.53 14.11 13.49
C LYS A 77 7.73 15.00 13.15
N GLU A 78 8.95 14.50 13.35
CA GLU A 78 10.19 15.19 13.00
C GLU A 78 10.40 15.23 11.49
N ALA A 79 10.07 14.16 10.76
CA ALA A 79 10.07 14.14 9.30
C ALA A 79 9.01 15.10 8.76
N GLY A 80 7.81 15.15 9.32
CA GLY A 80 6.77 16.11 8.96
C GLY A 80 7.18 17.56 9.23
N LYS A 81 7.88 17.81 10.35
CA LYS A 81 8.46 19.12 10.67
C LYS A 81 9.62 19.49 9.73
N ALA A 82 10.48 18.54 9.36
CA ALA A 82 11.56 18.73 8.40
C ALA A 82 11.03 18.95 6.98
N VAL A 83 9.99 18.22 6.59
CA VAL A 83 9.25 18.36 5.32
C VAL A 83 8.56 19.73 5.25
N ALA A 84 7.94 20.19 6.35
CA ALA A 84 7.37 21.53 6.44
C ALA A 84 8.44 22.63 6.44
N ALA A 85 9.63 22.36 7.01
CA ALA A 85 10.76 23.30 7.00
C ALA A 85 11.53 23.31 5.66
N MET A 86 11.43 22.25 4.86
CA MET A 86 12.02 22.14 3.52
C MET A 86 10.94 21.87 2.46
N PRO A 87 10.05 22.85 2.17
CA PRO A 87 8.95 22.66 1.22
C PRO A 87 9.44 22.32 -0.21
N LEU A 88 10.68 22.67 -0.56
CA LEU A 88 11.30 22.28 -1.84
C LEU A 88 11.44 20.76 -2.00
N LEU A 89 11.56 20.01 -0.89
CA LEU A 89 11.72 18.55 -0.89
C LEU A 89 10.41 17.82 -1.25
N MET A 90 9.23 18.45 -1.11
CA MET A 90 7.97 17.89 -1.60
C MET A 90 7.71 18.23 -3.06
N PHE A 91 8.17 19.38 -3.53
CA PHE A 91 7.96 19.79 -4.91
C PHE A 91 8.80 18.97 -5.89
N GLN A 92 10.01 18.59 -5.49
CA GLN A 92 10.92 17.76 -6.29
C GLN A 92 10.37 16.35 -6.62
N PRO A 93 9.85 15.53 -5.69
CA PRO A 93 9.28 14.22 -5.99
C PRO A 93 7.97 14.30 -6.79
N LEU A 94 7.18 15.36 -6.61
CA LEU A 94 5.99 15.61 -7.44
C LEU A 94 6.39 15.95 -8.89
N TRP A 95 7.42 16.78 -9.06
CA TRP A 95 7.97 17.10 -10.37
C TRP A 95 8.54 15.88 -11.09
N THR A 96 9.24 14.99 -10.38
CA THR A 96 9.72 13.72 -10.95
C THR A 96 8.60 12.74 -11.27
N CYS A 97 7.50 12.74 -10.49
CA CYS A 97 6.31 11.95 -10.78
C CYS A 97 5.65 12.40 -12.08
N LEU A 98 5.52 13.71 -12.29
CA LEU A 98 5.03 14.28 -13.56
C LEU A 98 5.90 13.84 -14.75
N TRP A 99 7.23 13.92 -14.63
CA TRP A 99 8.15 13.45 -15.67
C TRP A 99 8.01 11.94 -15.94
N LEU A 100 7.84 11.13 -14.91
CA LEU A 100 7.62 9.70 -15.04
C LEU A 100 6.29 9.38 -15.74
N CYS A 101 5.22 10.11 -15.42
CA CYS A 101 3.94 10.00 -16.13
C CYS A 101 4.07 10.37 -17.61
N VAL A 102 4.78 11.45 -17.94
CA VAL A 102 5.03 11.86 -19.34
C VAL A 102 5.82 10.79 -20.09
N VAL A 103 6.89 10.26 -19.50
CA VAL A 103 7.67 9.16 -20.10
C VAL A 103 6.80 7.92 -20.30
N GLY A 104 5.93 7.60 -19.33
CA GLY A 104 4.96 6.51 -19.44
C GLY A 104 3.99 6.69 -20.61
N ILE A 105 3.44 7.89 -20.79
CA ILE A 105 2.53 8.20 -21.90
C ILE A 105 3.25 8.07 -23.25
N VAL A 106 4.43 8.68 -23.38
CA VAL A 106 5.25 8.60 -24.61
C VAL A 106 5.59 7.15 -24.94
N TRP A 107 5.92 6.34 -23.91
CA TRP A 107 6.19 4.93 -24.10
C TRP A 107 4.96 4.13 -24.57
N VAL A 108 3.79 4.36 -23.98
CA VAL A 108 2.53 3.71 -24.41
C VAL A 108 2.21 4.07 -25.85
N THR A 109 2.37 5.34 -26.25
CA THR A 109 2.19 5.76 -27.64
C THR A 109 3.19 5.08 -28.57
N GLY A 110 4.47 5.03 -28.22
CA GLY A 110 5.50 4.34 -29.00
C GLY A 110 5.23 2.85 -29.14
N PHE A 111 4.81 2.19 -28.06
CA PHE A 111 4.45 0.77 -28.07
C PHE A 111 3.21 0.51 -28.93
N ALA A 112 2.18 1.36 -28.84
CA ALA A 112 0.99 1.28 -29.68
C ALA A 112 1.33 1.43 -31.17
N LEU A 113 2.20 2.39 -31.52
CA LEU A 113 2.68 2.56 -32.90
C LEU A 113 3.42 1.31 -33.42
N ILE A 114 4.24 0.67 -32.59
CA ILE A 114 4.95 -0.58 -32.93
C ILE A 114 3.97 -1.74 -33.16
N LEU A 115 2.89 -1.82 -32.39
CA LEU A 115 1.82 -2.83 -32.60
C LEU A 115 1.03 -2.57 -33.87
N THR A 116 0.79 -1.30 -34.23
CA THR A 116 0.03 -0.91 -35.41
C THR A 116 0.86 -0.96 -36.71
N ALA A 117 2.19 -0.97 -36.64
CA ALA A 117 3.09 -0.92 -37.79
C ALA A 117 3.15 -2.19 -38.68
N GLY A 118 2.15 -3.08 -38.60
CA GLY A 118 2.07 -4.28 -39.44
C GLY A 118 1.77 -3.94 -40.91
N GLU A 119 2.59 -4.41 -41.84
CA GLU A 119 2.33 -4.21 -43.27
C GLU A 119 1.23 -5.16 -43.77
N PRO A 120 0.19 -4.64 -44.47
CA PRO A 120 -0.86 -5.49 -45.02
C PRO A 120 -0.33 -6.26 -46.23
N ARG A 121 -0.08 -7.56 -46.07
CA ARG A 121 0.21 -8.45 -47.20
C ARG A 121 -1.07 -9.15 -47.64
N LYS A 122 -1.41 -8.97 -48.92
CA LYS A 122 -2.57 -9.62 -49.54
C LYS A 122 -2.24 -11.10 -49.75
N LYS A 123 -2.91 -11.98 -49.00
CA LYS A 123 -2.91 -13.43 -49.23
C LYS A 123 -4.26 -13.78 -49.86
N ASN A 124 -4.29 -14.81 -50.71
CA ASN A 124 -5.33 -15.05 -51.72
C ASN A 124 -6.82 -14.89 -51.29
N ASP A 125 -7.18 -14.97 -50.01
CA ASP A 125 -8.56 -14.68 -49.51
C ASP A 125 -8.61 -13.86 -48.19
N GLY A 126 -7.59 -13.04 -47.89
CA GLY A 126 -7.60 -12.18 -46.69
C GLY A 126 -6.39 -11.27 -46.55
N VAL A 127 -6.55 -10.18 -45.79
CA VAL A 127 -5.44 -9.28 -45.43
C VAL A 127 -4.85 -9.76 -44.11
N ILE A 128 -3.62 -10.26 -44.13
CA ILE A 128 -2.87 -10.59 -42.92
C ILE A 128 -1.81 -9.52 -42.66
N PHE A 129 -1.73 -9.04 -41.42
CA PHE A 129 -0.68 -8.15 -40.96
C PHE A 129 0.55 -8.99 -40.63
N VAL A 130 1.56 -8.96 -41.50
CA VAL A 130 2.80 -9.71 -41.28
C VAL A 130 3.81 -8.78 -40.62
N THR A 131 4.12 -9.05 -39.35
CA THR A 131 5.13 -8.31 -38.60
C THR A 131 6.51 -8.77 -39.07
N MET A 132 7.36 -7.83 -39.51
CA MET A 132 8.75 -8.13 -39.87
C MET A 132 9.53 -8.61 -38.64
N PRO A 133 10.50 -9.53 -38.76
CA PRO A 133 11.31 -10.02 -37.63
C PRO A 133 12.10 -8.90 -36.91
N PHE A 134 12.36 -7.79 -37.59
CA PHE A 134 12.94 -6.58 -37.01
C PHE A 134 12.02 -5.91 -35.96
N ILE A 135 10.71 -5.86 -36.23
CA ILE A 135 9.72 -5.24 -35.34
C ILE A 135 9.56 -6.07 -34.05
N GLU A 136 9.70 -7.40 -34.13
CA GLU A 136 9.65 -8.27 -32.95
C GLU A 136 10.79 -7.98 -31.95
N HIS A 137 12.02 -7.80 -32.44
CA HIS A 137 13.17 -7.44 -31.62
C HIS A 137 13.06 -6.02 -31.05
N MET A 138 12.60 -5.08 -31.87
CA MET A 138 12.38 -3.69 -31.47
C MET A 138 11.36 -3.56 -30.32
N ARG A 139 10.38 -4.46 -30.26
CA ARG A 139 9.36 -4.52 -29.20
C ARG A 139 9.97 -4.84 -27.83
N TRP A 140 10.87 -5.83 -27.77
CA TRP A 140 11.61 -6.16 -26.54
C TRP A 140 12.59 -5.06 -26.14
N TYR A 141 13.27 -4.45 -27.11
CA TYR A 141 14.17 -3.33 -26.85
C TYR A 141 13.41 -2.12 -26.25
N HIS A 142 12.21 -1.81 -26.75
CA HIS A 142 11.36 -0.75 -26.19
C HIS A 142 10.93 -1.01 -24.74
N VAL A 143 10.59 -2.26 -24.40
CA VAL A 143 10.24 -2.63 -23.01
C VAL A 143 11.45 -2.50 -22.10
N PHE A 144 12.62 -2.99 -22.55
CA PHE A 144 13.86 -2.89 -21.78
C PHE A 144 14.29 -1.44 -21.57
N ALA A 145 14.22 -0.59 -22.60
CA ALA A 145 14.54 0.83 -22.52
C ALA A 145 13.64 1.56 -21.50
N PHE A 146 12.36 1.20 -21.42
CA PHE A 146 11.45 1.77 -20.43
C PHE A 146 11.78 1.35 -19.00
N LEU A 147 12.04 0.05 -18.79
CA LEU A 147 12.50 -0.44 -17.49
C LEU A 147 13.79 0.26 -17.08
N TRP A 148 14.71 0.48 -18.00
CA TRP A 148 15.95 1.21 -17.74
C TRP A 148 15.70 2.67 -17.33
N VAL A 149 14.91 3.42 -18.10
CA VAL A 149 14.63 4.84 -17.82
C VAL A 149 13.86 5.02 -16.52
N THR A 150 12.91 4.13 -16.21
CA THR A 150 12.17 4.17 -14.94
C THR A 150 13.08 3.89 -13.73
N GLN A 151 13.96 2.90 -13.80
CA GLN A 151 14.94 2.63 -12.74
C GLN A 151 15.90 3.82 -12.55
N PHE A 152 16.34 4.46 -13.63
CA PHE A 152 17.17 5.66 -13.55
C PHE A 152 16.44 6.81 -12.83
N ILE A 153 15.19 7.08 -13.19
CA ILE A 153 14.38 8.15 -12.55
C ILE A 153 14.17 7.85 -11.06
N LEU A 154 13.87 6.59 -10.70
CA LEU A 154 13.70 6.18 -9.30
C LEU A 154 15.01 6.32 -8.50
N ALA A 155 16.14 5.91 -9.08
CA ALA A 155 17.45 6.10 -8.44
C ALA A 155 17.76 7.59 -8.20
N CYS A 156 17.42 8.49 -9.13
CA CYS A 156 17.57 9.93 -8.93
C CYS A 156 16.68 10.47 -7.79
N GLN A 157 15.47 9.91 -7.60
CA GLN A 157 14.60 10.27 -6.48
C GLN A 157 15.23 9.83 -5.15
N ASP A 158 15.73 8.60 -5.07
CA ASP A 158 16.38 8.08 -3.86
C ASP A 158 17.63 8.88 -3.49
N VAL A 159 18.45 9.27 -4.49
CA VAL A 159 19.62 10.15 -4.29
C VAL A 159 19.20 11.54 -3.80
N THR A 160 18.13 12.11 -4.36
CA THR A 160 17.59 13.40 -3.91
C THR A 160 17.16 13.34 -2.44
N ILE A 161 16.41 12.30 -2.06
CA ILE A 161 15.91 12.12 -0.70
C ILE A 161 17.09 11.94 0.26
N ALA A 162 18.06 11.08 -0.11
CA ALA A 162 19.28 10.88 0.68
C ALA A 162 20.09 12.18 0.82
N GLY A 163 20.23 12.97 -0.24
CA GLY A 163 20.91 14.27 -0.23
C GLY A 163 20.23 15.28 0.69
N ALA A 164 18.91 15.36 0.65
CA ALA A 164 18.16 16.28 1.50
C ALA A 164 18.20 15.87 2.99
N VAL A 165 18.16 14.56 3.28
CA VAL A 165 18.36 14.04 4.64
C VAL A 165 19.79 14.33 5.12
N ALA A 166 20.81 14.15 4.28
CA ALA A 166 22.19 14.47 4.59
C ALA A 166 22.36 15.97 4.89
N GLN A 167 21.81 16.85 4.05
CA GLN A 167 21.86 18.30 4.25
C GLN A 167 21.18 18.74 5.55
N TRP A 168 20.03 18.15 5.90
CA TRP A 168 19.38 18.41 7.20
C TRP A 168 20.23 17.93 8.38
N TYR A 169 20.83 16.73 8.28
CA TYR A 169 21.70 16.18 9.32
C TYR A 169 22.91 17.10 9.58
N PHE A 170 23.58 17.55 8.52
CA PHE A 170 24.76 18.43 8.64
C PHE A 170 24.41 19.87 9.08
N THR A 171 23.25 20.39 8.67
CA THR A 171 22.78 21.71 9.15
C THR A 171 22.50 21.69 10.65
N ARG A 172 21.96 20.57 11.17
CA ARG A 172 21.72 20.40 12.61
C ARG A 172 23.01 20.24 13.42
N SER A 173 24.03 19.58 12.88
CA SER A 173 25.32 19.40 13.59
C SER A 173 26.12 20.70 13.72
N GLY A 174 26.10 21.57 12.70
CA GLY A 174 26.77 22.88 12.76
C GLY A 174 26.16 23.81 13.81
N LEU A 175 24.83 23.92 13.83
CA LEU A 175 24.10 24.78 14.78
C LEU A 175 24.38 24.42 16.25
N HIS A 176 24.53 23.13 16.55
CA HIS A 176 24.78 22.66 17.92
C HIS A 176 26.23 22.90 18.38
N GLN A 177 27.14 23.14 17.44
CA GLN A 177 28.54 23.47 17.70
C GLN A 177 28.70 24.97 17.96
N ASP A 178 27.98 25.83 17.22
CA ASP A 178 27.99 27.29 17.42
C ASP A 178 27.40 27.71 18.78
N ILE A 179 26.36 27.02 19.27
CA ILE A 179 25.76 27.28 20.60
C ILE A 179 26.70 26.94 21.76
N LYS A 180 27.68 26.04 21.56
CA LYS A 180 28.65 25.68 22.61
C LYS A 180 29.87 26.61 22.67
N VAL A 181 30.08 27.44 21.65
CA VAL A 181 31.23 28.34 21.53
C VAL A 181 30.87 29.78 21.92
N SER A 182 29.57 30.08 22.07
CA SER A 182 29.01 31.29 22.67
C SER A 182 28.74 31.12 24.17
#